data_AF-R0LGU2-F1
#
_entry.id   AF-R0LGU2-F1
#
_cell.length_a   1.000
_cell.length_b   1.000
_cell.length_c   1.000
_cell.angle_alpha   90.00
_cell.angle_beta   90.00
_cell.angle_gamma   90.00
#
_symmetry.space_group_name_H-M   'P 1'
#
loop_
_entity.id
_entity.type
_entity.pdbx_description
1 polymer ?
#
loop_
_entity_poly.entity_id
_entity_poly.type
_entity_poly.pdbx_seq_one_letter_code
_entity_poly.pdbx_strand_id
1 'polypeptide(L)'
;ERRERERKQSKEMAEKATRELEKMQLQEKAEVKYKEWLKKKRAEESEKKKREKEKEKEREAELQEKRERSEKIFQEWLHNARNKPRPVLNGYGFPHRKSTGRPDGNSYPAPAYCNPIPWKPVYVPPPKEDNVLTMKNSKRPVSCQSHKSSSIVICKPKNNLRVGS
;
A
#
# COMPACT_ATOMS: atom_id res chain seq x y z
N GLU A 1 59.82 38.05 60.24
CA GLU A 1 58.37 38.09 59.93
C GLU A 1 58.03 38.38 58.46
N ARG A 2 58.49 39.48 57.83
CA ARG A 2 58.16 39.81 56.41
C ARG A 2 58.50 38.71 55.38
N ARG A 3 59.72 38.17 55.41
CA ARG A 3 60.15 37.09 54.48
C ARG A 3 59.35 35.79 54.59
N GLU A 4 58.75 35.54 55.75
CA GLU A 4 57.97 34.33 55.97
C GLU A 4 56.57 34.45 55.35
N ARG A 5 55.97 35.64 55.37
CA ARG A 5 54.70 35.95 54.70
C ARG A 5 54.85 35.89 53.18
N GLU A 6 55.95 36.43 52.64
CA GLU A 6 56.28 36.36 51.21
C GLU A 6 56.43 34.91 50.72
N ARG A 7 57.10 34.05 51.50
CA ARG A 7 57.20 32.62 51.20
C ARG A 7 55.85 31.90 51.22
N LYS A 8 54.96 32.26 52.16
CA LYS A 8 53.59 31.70 52.22
C LYS A 8 52.76 32.12 51.01
N GLN A 9 52.82 33.40 50.62
CA GLN A 9 52.13 33.92 49.43
C GLN A 9 52.65 33.28 48.13
N SER A 10 53.97 33.12 48.00
CA SER A 10 54.56 32.46 46.82
C SER A 10 54.11 30.99 46.69
N LYS A 11 54.04 30.25 47.80
CA LYS A 11 53.51 28.87 47.81
C LYS A 11 52.03 28.81 47.46
N GLU A 12 51.22 29.73 47.99
CA GLU A 12 49.79 29.81 47.70
C GLU A 12 49.51 30.11 46.22
N MET A 13 50.30 31.02 45.61
CA MET A 13 50.20 31.33 44.18
C MET A 13 50.61 30.14 43.31
N ALA A 14 51.67 29.42 43.70
CA ALA A 14 52.08 28.20 43.00
C ALA A 14 51.00 27.12 43.06
N GLU A 15 50.37 26.92 44.21
CA GLU A 15 49.28 25.95 44.38
C GLU A 15 48.00 26.35 43.64
N LYS A 16 47.67 27.65 43.59
CA LYS A 16 46.55 28.15 42.77
C LYS A 16 46.82 27.92 41.28
N ALA A 17 48.03 28.19 40.81
CA ALA A 17 48.42 27.96 39.42
C ALA A 17 48.32 26.48 39.02
N THR A 18 48.73 25.55 39.88
CA THR A 18 48.59 24.11 39.59
C THR A 18 47.13 23.67 39.56
N ARG A 19 46.32 24.14 40.52
CA ARG A 19 44.87 23.86 40.56
C ARG A 19 44.13 24.41 39.34
N GLU A 20 44.50 25.58 38.84
CA GLU A 20 43.92 26.16 37.62
C GLU A 20 44.32 25.37 36.37
N LEU A 21 45.58 24.96 36.27
CA LEU A 21 46.05 24.11 35.18
C LEU A 21 45.29 22.77 35.14
N GLU A 22 45.10 22.12 36.28
CA GLU A 22 44.36 20.86 36.38
C GLU A 22 42.89 21.01 35.94
N LYS A 23 42.24 22.11 36.33
CA LYS A 23 40.87 22.42 35.89
C LYS A 23 40.79 22.61 34.37
N MET A 24 41.72 23.36 33.79
CA MET A 24 41.79 23.55 32.34
C MET A 24 42.00 22.23 31.60
N GLN A 25 42.88 21.35 32.12
CA GLN A 25 43.08 20.02 31.53
C GLN A 25 41.83 19.13 31.62
N LEU A 26 41.08 19.17 32.73
CA LEU A 26 39.83 18.42 32.85
C LEU A 26 38.78 18.93 31.86
N GLN A 27 38.69 20.25 31.69
CA GLN A 27 37.78 20.87 30.75
C GLN A 27 38.15 20.55 29.30
N GLU A 28 39.43 20.62 28.94
CA GLU A 28 39.91 20.24 27.61
C GLU A 28 39.61 18.75 27.32
N LYS A 29 39.87 17.85 28.27
CA LYS A 29 39.54 16.42 28.13
C LYS A 29 38.04 16.20 27.92
N ALA A 30 37.19 16.96 28.61
CA ALA A 30 35.74 16.88 28.44
C ALA A 30 35.30 17.40 27.06
N GLU A 31 35.86 18.52 26.61
CA GLU A 31 35.58 19.08 25.29
C GLU A 31 36.03 18.17 24.15
N VAL A 32 37.19 17.53 24.27
CA VAL A 32 37.67 16.55 23.30
C VAL A 32 36.71 15.37 23.19
N LYS A 33 36.33 14.77 24.32
CA LYS A 33 35.34 13.67 24.34
C LYS A 33 34.00 14.08 23.76
N TYR A 34 33.53 15.30 24.07
CA TYR A 34 32.27 15.81 23.51
C TYR A 34 32.35 16.00 21.99
N LYS A 35 33.44 16.57 21.48
CA LYS A 35 33.68 16.74 20.04
C LYS A 35 33.74 15.39 19.31
N GLU A 36 34.41 14.40 19.90
CA GLU A 36 34.44 13.03 19.36
C GLU A 36 33.05 12.38 19.35
N TRP A 37 32.29 12.53 20.44
CA TRP A 37 30.92 12.03 20.51
C TRP A 37 30.01 12.69 19.47
N LEU A 38 30.13 14.01 19.26
CA LEU A 38 29.41 14.74 18.21
C LEU A 38 29.77 14.24 16.80
N LYS A 39 31.05 13.99 16.52
CA LYS A 39 31.48 13.41 15.24
C LYS A 39 30.86 12.02 15.03
N LYS A 40 30.86 11.18 16.06
CA LYS A 40 30.23 9.85 16.03
C LYS A 40 28.72 9.94 15.79
N LYS A 41 28.02 10.85 16.47
CA LYS A 41 26.58 11.06 16.29
C LYS A 41 26.23 11.57 14.89
N ARG A 42 27.02 12.51 14.37
CA ARG A 42 26.83 13.02 13.00
C ARG A 42 27.08 11.93 11.95
N ALA A 43 28.07 11.06 12.16
CA ALA A 43 28.34 9.94 11.26
C ALA A 43 27.16 8.95 11.24
N GLU A 44 26.67 8.53 12.42
CA GLU A 44 25.50 7.63 12.56
C GLU A 44 24.24 8.21 11.90
N GLU A 45 23.95 9.49 12.12
CA GLU A 45 22.81 10.16 11.51
C GLU A 45 22.96 10.27 9.98
N SER A 46 24.17 10.56 9.50
CA SER A 46 24.44 10.64 8.05
C SER A 46 24.32 9.29 7.36
N GLU A 47 24.72 8.20 8.00
CA GLU A 47 24.56 6.83 7.49
C GLU A 47 23.07 6.46 7.43
N LYS A 48 22.32 6.74 8.51
CA LYS A 48 20.87 6.51 8.54
C LYS A 48 20.16 7.29 7.42
N LYS A 49 20.51 8.55 7.23
CA LYS A 49 19.95 9.40 6.17
C LYS A 49 20.30 8.91 4.77
N LYS A 50 21.53 8.42 4.55
CA LYS A 50 21.93 7.82 3.26
C LYS A 50 21.13 6.55 2.98
N ARG A 51 20.97 5.69 3.99
CA ARG A 51 20.21 4.44 3.89
C ARG A 51 18.72 4.68 3.61
N GLU A 52 18.13 5.70 4.21
CA GLU A 52 16.74 6.10 3.92
C GLU A 52 16.58 6.61 2.49
N LYS A 53 17.50 7.47 2.03
CA LYS A 53 17.50 7.98 0.65
C LYS A 53 17.71 6.88 -0.39
N GLU A 54 18.55 5.90 -0.12
CA GLU A 54 18.78 4.76 -1.01
C GLU A 54 17.50 3.91 -1.17
N LYS A 55 16.82 3.62 -0.05
CA LYS A 55 15.52 2.91 -0.07
C LYS A 55 14.43 3.69 -0.79
N GLU A 56 14.42 5.01 -0.68
CA GLU A 56 13.46 5.86 -1.42
C GLU A 56 13.71 5.77 -2.92
N LYS A 57 14.97 5.86 -3.36
CA LYS A 57 15.35 5.69 -4.77
C LYS A 57 15.06 4.30 -5.31
N GLU A 58 15.28 3.26 -4.51
CA GLU A 58 14.94 1.87 -4.87
C GLU A 58 13.44 1.72 -5.13
N ARG A 59 12.60 2.30 -4.26
CA ARG A 59 11.14 2.29 -4.45
C ARG A 59 10.70 3.08 -5.67
N GLU A 60 11.32 4.22 -5.93
CA GLU A 60 11.06 5.03 -7.12
C GLU A 60 11.40 4.26 -8.40
N ALA A 61 12.56 3.60 -8.42
CA ALA A 61 12.98 2.73 -9.52
C ALA A 61 12.03 1.55 -9.72
N GLU A 62 11.61 0.86 -8.65
CA GLU A 62 10.65 -0.25 -8.75
C GLU A 62 9.29 0.21 -9.32
N LEU A 63 8.81 1.40 -8.91
CA LEU A 63 7.59 1.98 -9.46
C LEU A 63 7.77 2.32 -10.95
N GLN A 64 8.93 2.83 -11.33
CA GLN A 64 9.24 3.15 -12.72
C GLN A 64 9.34 1.88 -13.57
N GLU A 65 10.00 0.81 -13.09
CA GLU A 65 10.04 -0.48 -13.78
C GLU A 65 8.64 -1.08 -13.96
N LYS A 66 7.78 -0.99 -12.94
CA LYS A 66 6.38 -1.41 -13.05
C LYS A 66 5.63 -0.63 -14.14
N ARG A 67 5.82 0.68 -14.20
CA ARG A 67 5.23 1.54 -15.25
C ARG A 67 5.73 1.16 -16.63
N GLU A 68 7.04 1.06 -16.81
CA GLU A 68 7.65 0.70 -18.10
C GLU A 68 7.23 -0.69 -18.55
N ARG A 69 7.12 -1.65 -17.61
CA ARG A 69 6.66 -3.01 -17.92
C ARG A 69 5.21 -3.01 -18.39
N SER A 70 4.33 -2.28 -17.70
CA SER A 70 2.93 -2.15 -18.14
C SER A 70 2.81 -1.46 -19.50
N GLU A 71 3.61 -0.42 -19.74
CA GLU A 71 3.60 0.32 -21.01
C GLU A 71 4.08 -0.57 -22.16
N LYS A 72 5.16 -1.34 -21.97
CA LYS A 72 5.64 -2.30 -22.97
C LYS A 72 4.57 -3.33 -23.34
N ILE A 73 3.91 -3.91 -22.34
CA ILE A 73 2.82 -4.89 -22.56
C ILE A 73 1.65 -4.22 -23.29
N PHE A 74 1.30 -2.99 -22.91
CA PHE A 74 0.23 -2.24 -23.55
C PHE A 74 0.52 -1.95 -25.03
N GLN A 75 1.74 -1.49 -25.35
CA GLN A 75 2.16 -1.24 -26.72
C GLN A 75 2.18 -2.52 -27.56
N GLU A 76 2.70 -3.62 -27.00
CA GLU A 76 2.66 -4.91 -27.65
C GLU A 76 1.22 -5.36 -27.91
N TRP A 77 0.31 -5.15 -26.96
CA TRP A 77 -1.11 -5.44 -27.13
C TRP A 77 -1.74 -4.58 -28.22
N LEU A 78 -1.43 -3.27 -28.30
CA LEU A 78 -1.91 -2.39 -29.37
C LEU A 78 -1.44 -2.86 -30.74
N HIS A 79 -0.17 -3.21 -30.86
CA HIS A 79 0.40 -3.75 -32.09
C HIS A 79 -0.29 -5.05 -32.51
N ASN A 80 -0.41 -5.99 -31.57
CA ASN A 80 -1.06 -7.27 -31.81
C ASN A 80 -2.55 -7.13 -32.11
N ALA A 81 -3.26 -6.19 -31.48
CA ALA A 81 -4.67 -5.91 -31.73
C ALA A 81 -4.93 -5.36 -33.13
N ARG A 82 -4.02 -4.51 -33.65
CA ARG A 82 -4.09 -3.98 -35.02
C ARG A 82 -3.84 -5.05 -36.08
N ASN A 83 -2.98 -6.03 -35.78
CA ASN A 83 -2.56 -7.07 -36.71
C ASN A 83 -3.40 -8.35 -36.63
N LYS A 84 -4.44 -8.42 -35.79
CA LYS A 84 -5.31 -9.61 -35.77
C LYS A 84 -6.04 -9.70 -37.11
N PRO A 85 -5.95 -10.83 -37.84
CA PRO A 85 -6.80 -11.03 -39.00
C PRO A 85 -8.24 -10.89 -38.52
N ARG A 86 -9.06 -10.10 -39.24
CA ARG A 86 -10.49 -10.06 -38.96
C ARG A 86 -10.97 -11.50 -38.92
N PRO A 87 -11.58 -11.96 -37.82
CA PRO A 87 -12.20 -13.26 -37.81
C PRO A 87 -13.13 -13.29 -39.02
N VAL A 88 -12.89 -14.25 -39.93
CA VAL A 88 -13.87 -14.53 -40.97
C VAL A 88 -15.16 -14.77 -40.22
N LEU A 89 -16.22 -14.07 -40.60
CA LEU A 89 -17.55 -14.22 -40.04
C LEU A 89 -18.07 -15.62 -40.41
N ASN A 90 -17.47 -16.66 -39.84
CA ASN A 90 -18.03 -17.99 -39.79
C ASN A 90 -19.08 -17.92 -38.69
N GLY A 91 -20.19 -17.28 -39.02
CA GLY A 91 -21.39 -17.28 -38.22
C GLY A 91 -21.85 -18.72 -38.06
N TYR A 92 -21.50 -19.33 -36.94
CA TYR A 92 -22.33 -20.39 -36.36
C TYR A 92 -23.61 -19.71 -35.86
N GLY A 93 -24.52 -19.46 -36.78
CA GLY A 93 -25.76 -18.76 -36.51
C GLY A 93 -26.19 -17.95 -37.71
N PHE A 94 -27.20 -18.47 -38.41
CA PHE A 94 -27.97 -17.84 -39.48
C PHE A 94 -27.43 -18.03 -40.90
N PRO A 95 -27.91 -19.06 -41.65
CA PRO A 95 -27.71 -19.08 -43.09
C PRO A 95 -28.40 -17.86 -43.67
N HIS A 96 -27.67 -17.10 -44.48
CA HIS A 96 -28.20 -16.00 -45.28
C HIS A 96 -29.34 -16.51 -46.18
N ARG A 97 -30.56 -16.52 -45.66
CA ARG A 97 -31.76 -16.75 -46.45
C ARG A 97 -32.87 -15.86 -45.89
N LYS A 98 -32.94 -14.65 -46.44
CA LYS A 98 -34.16 -13.84 -46.59
C LYS A 98 -35.16 -14.00 -45.44
N SER A 99 -34.88 -13.42 -44.28
CA SER A 99 -35.89 -13.22 -43.23
C SER A 99 -35.97 -11.73 -42.91
N THR A 100 -36.87 -11.06 -43.61
CA THR A 100 -37.50 -9.80 -43.19
C THR A 100 -38.38 -10.05 -41.96
N GLY A 101 -37.76 -10.49 -40.87
CA GLY A 101 -38.40 -10.70 -39.60
C GLY A 101 -37.36 -10.39 -38.55
N ARG A 102 -37.68 -9.47 -37.65
CA ARG A 102 -36.89 -9.30 -36.42
C ARG A 102 -36.67 -10.69 -35.82
N PRO A 103 -35.50 -11.00 -35.24
CA PRO A 103 -35.41 -12.20 -34.43
C PRO A 103 -36.39 -12.00 -33.28
N ASP A 104 -37.55 -12.65 -33.37
CA ASP A 104 -38.42 -12.79 -32.21
C ASP A 104 -37.55 -13.36 -31.11
N GLY A 105 -37.60 -12.75 -29.92
CA GLY A 105 -36.75 -13.06 -28.76
C GLY A 105 -36.94 -14.47 -28.18
N ASN A 106 -37.41 -15.41 -29.00
CA ASN A 106 -37.85 -16.75 -28.69
C ASN A 106 -36.95 -17.83 -29.31
N SER A 107 -35.83 -17.46 -29.95
CA SER A 107 -34.86 -18.41 -30.53
C SER A 107 -33.96 -19.09 -29.49
N TYR A 108 -34.01 -18.64 -28.24
CA TYR A 108 -33.31 -19.27 -27.13
C TYR A 108 -34.31 -20.07 -26.29
N PRO A 109 -34.02 -21.34 -25.95
CA PRO A 109 -34.83 -22.07 -24.99
C PRO A 109 -34.88 -21.28 -23.68
N ALA A 110 -36.05 -21.25 -23.03
CA ALA A 110 -36.20 -20.59 -21.75
C ALA A 110 -35.12 -21.12 -20.78
N PRO A 111 -34.35 -20.24 -20.12
CA PRO A 111 -33.28 -20.67 -19.24
C PRO A 111 -33.87 -21.58 -18.15
N ALA A 112 -33.28 -22.76 -17.97
CA ALA A 112 -33.74 -23.73 -16.99
C ALA A 112 -33.59 -23.23 -15.53
N TYR A 113 -32.80 -22.18 -15.33
CA TYR A 113 -32.60 -21.53 -14.04
C TYR A 113 -32.40 -20.03 -14.25
N CYS A 114 -33.26 -19.22 -13.65
CA CYS A 114 -33.04 -17.78 -13.48
C CYS A 114 -32.56 -17.57 -12.05
N ASN A 115 -31.42 -16.89 -11.86
CA ASN A 115 -30.98 -16.51 -10.52
C ASN A 115 -32.04 -15.57 -9.91
N PRO A 116 -32.77 -15.98 -8.85
CA PRO A 116 -33.87 -15.19 -8.30
C PRO A 116 -33.38 -13.93 -7.58
N ILE A 117 -32.08 -13.84 -7.31
CA ILE A 117 -31.46 -12.67 -6.71
C ILE A 117 -30.87 -11.84 -7.86
N PRO A 118 -31.45 -10.67 -8.19
CA PRO A 118 -30.83 -9.77 -9.17
C PRO A 118 -29.43 -9.45 -8.68
N TRP A 119 -28.46 -9.39 -9.60
CA TRP A 119 -27.10 -8.99 -9.29
C TRP A 119 -27.15 -7.70 -8.49
N LYS A 120 -26.83 -7.77 -7.20
CA LYS A 120 -26.81 -6.58 -6.35
C LYS A 120 -25.77 -5.66 -6.95
N PRO A 121 -26.10 -4.38 -7.25
CA PRO A 121 -25.09 -3.41 -7.64
C PRO A 121 -23.95 -3.47 -6.64
N VAL A 122 -22.71 -3.61 -7.12
CA VAL A 122 -21.54 -3.60 -6.27
C VAL A 122 -21.52 -2.26 -5.55
N TYR A 123 -21.54 -2.29 -4.22
CA TYR A 123 -21.42 -1.07 -3.43
C TYR A 123 -20.04 -0.48 -3.68
N VAL A 124 -20.00 0.66 -4.39
CA VAL A 124 -18.80 1.48 -4.49
C VAL A 124 -18.78 2.37 -3.26
N PRO A 125 -17.88 2.15 -2.29
CA PRO A 125 -17.77 3.06 -1.16
C PRO A 125 -17.43 4.45 -1.69
N PRO A 126 -18.04 5.52 -1.14
CA PRO A 126 -17.67 6.87 -1.50
C PRO A 126 -16.16 7.08 -1.27
N PRO A 127 -15.47 7.84 -2.15
CA PRO A 127 -14.08 8.17 -1.94
C PRO A 127 -13.94 8.81 -0.57
N LYS A 128 -12.99 8.32 0.23
CA LYS A 128 -12.72 8.90 1.55
C LYS A 128 -12.17 10.30 1.29
N GLU A 129 -12.96 11.31 1.61
CA GLU A 129 -12.45 12.66 1.77
C GLU A 129 -11.41 12.61 2.90
N ASP A 130 -10.17 12.99 2.59
CA ASP A 130 -9.09 13.14 3.56
C ASP A 130 -9.42 14.30 4.50
N ASN A 131 -10.30 14.04 5.47
CA ASN A 131 -10.58 14.97 6.56
C ASN A 131 -9.38 14.97 7.51
N VAL A 132 -8.45 15.87 7.21
CA VAL A 132 -7.43 16.34 8.12
C VAL A 132 -8.12 16.93 9.35
N LEU A 133 -7.88 16.32 10.51
CA LEU A 133 -8.20 16.78 11.86
C LEU A 133 -9.70 17.04 12.17
N THR A 134 -10.31 16.17 12.97
CA THR A 134 -10.56 16.44 14.40
C THR A 134 -11.24 15.26 15.07
N MET A 135 -10.72 14.90 16.24
CA MET A 135 -11.27 13.96 17.22
C MET A 135 -12.78 14.15 17.42
N LYS A 136 -13.59 13.07 17.38
CA LYS A 136 -14.60 12.77 18.42
C LYS A 136 -15.31 11.41 18.23
N ASN A 137 -15.03 10.52 19.19
CA ASN A 137 -15.90 9.51 19.81
C ASN A 137 -16.47 8.33 19.01
N SER A 138 -15.99 7.15 19.42
CA SER A 138 -16.53 5.83 19.15
C SER A 138 -18.00 5.68 19.58
N LYS A 139 -18.86 5.22 18.68
CA LYS A 139 -20.06 4.46 19.02
C LYS A 139 -20.09 3.18 18.18
N ARG A 140 -20.07 2.05 18.90
CA ARG A 140 -20.07 0.67 18.38
C ARG A 140 -21.45 0.38 17.76
N PRO A 141 -21.58 -0.09 16.51
CA PRO A 141 -22.84 -0.62 16.03
C PRO A 141 -23.03 -2.06 16.54
N VAL A 142 -24.23 -2.30 17.03
CA VAL A 142 -24.71 -3.53 17.66
C VAL A 142 -24.97 -4.60 16.59
N SER A 143 -24.25 -5.72 16.74
CA SER A 143 -24.65 -7.13 16.62
C SER A 143 -26.04 -7.51 16.06
N CYS A 144 -25.97 -8.43 15.08
CA CYS A 144 -26.91 -9.51 14.72
C CYS A 144 -28.25 -9.17 14.02
N GLN A 145 -28.35 -9.58 12.74
CA GLN A 145 -29.61 -9.99 12.13
C GLN A 145 -29.56 -11.48 11.80
N SER A 146 -30.28 -12.26 12.61
CA SER A 146 -30.46 -13.70 12.46
C SER A 146 -31.19 -14.06 11.17
N HIS A 147 -30.56 -14.88 10.33
CA HIS A 147 -31.17 -15.43 9.12
C HIS A 147 -32.19 -16.50 9.50
N LYS A 148 -33.47 -16.26 9.21
CA LYS A 148 -34.53 -17.27 9.30
C LYS A 148 -34.36 -18.29 8.16
N SER A 149 -34.12 -19.54 8.51
CA SER A 149 -34.12 -20.68 7.57
C SER A 149 -35.57 -21.05 7.22
N SER A 150 -35.96 -20.98 5.94
CA SER A 150 -37.23 -21.56 5.45
C SER A 150 -37.00 -22.96 4.87
N SER A 151 -37.98 -23.84 5.12
CA SER A 151 -37.91 -25.29 4.88
C SER A 151 -37.83 -25.69 3.41
N ILE A 152 -36.95 -26.64 3.12
CA ILE A 152 -36.80 -27.29 1.81
C ILE A 152 -38.05 -28.11 1.49
N VAL A 153 -38.76 -27.77 0.41
CA VAL A 153 -39.75 -28.65 -0.22
C VAL A 153 -39.08 -29.32 -1.41
N ILE A 154 -38.90 -30.64 -1.33
CA ILE A 154 -38.34 -31.48 -2.40
C ILE A 154 -39.47 -31.81 -3.38
N CYS A 155 -39.45 -31.21 -4.57
CA CYS A 155 -40.32 -31.62 -5.67
C CYS A 155 -39.60 -32.64 -6.55
N LYS A 156 -40.07 -33.91 -6.51
CA LYS A 156 -39.59 -34.98 -7.41
C LYS A 156 -40.03 -34.72 -8.86
N PRO A 157 -39.22 -35.06 -9.87
CA PRO A 157 -39.62 -34.95 -11.27
C PRO A 157 -40.53 -36.13 -11.67
N LYS A 158 -41.63 -35.82 -12.35
CA LYS A 158 -42.55 -36.82 -12.91
C LYS A 158 -42.10 -37.17 -14.33
N ASN A 159 -41.47 -38.33 -14.46
CA ASN A 159 -41.16 -38.96 -15.74
C ASN A 159 -42.44 -39.25 -16.53
N ASN A 160 -42.49 -38.89 -17.80
CA ASN A 160 -43.29 -39.60 -18.81
C ASN A 160 -42.51 -39.63 -20.13
N LEU A 161 -41.83 -40.75 -20.36
CA LEU A 161 -41.42 -41.23 -21.68
C LEU A 161 -42.64 -41.88 -22.34
N ARG A 162 -43.01 -41.44 -23.55
CA ARG A 162 -43.66 -42.29 -24.57
C ARG A 162 -43.36 -41.71 -25.95
N VAL A 163 -42.48 -42.37 -26.72
CA VAL A 163 -42.78 -43.29 -27.85
C VAL A 163 -43.46 -42.51 -28.99
N GLY A 164 -42.90 -42.32 -30.19
CA GLY A 164 -42.05 -43.23 -30.96
C GLY A 164 -42.89 -43.93 -32.02
N SER A 165 -43.17 -43.24 -33.13
CA SER A 165 -43.37 -43.71 -34.52
C SER A 165 -43.95 -42.58 -35.34
#